data_AF-A0ABD5RVX5-F1
#
_entry.id   AF-A0ABD5RVX5-F1
#
_cell.length_a   1.000
_cell.length_b   1.000
_cell.length_c   1.000
_cell.angle_alpha   90.00
_cell.angle_beta   90.00
_cell.angle_gamma   90.00
#
_symmetry.space_group_name_H-M   'P 1'
#
loop_
_entity.id
_entity.type
_entity.pdbx_description
1 polymer ?
#
loop_
_entity_poly.entity_id
_entity_poly.type
_entity_poly.pdbx_seq_one_letter_code
_entity_poly.pdbx_strand_id
1 'polypeptide(L)'
;MDIIEPGIPIKGDYIQPDLILTAHRRKHSLLLDFKSYRLKDHQNERYDTAVQNPDQLVLRGAVQGVPPDELSADFSYSSFGDLTEIHDLSEFNFTTVQFEAHVGGANLRIEIVGSEGFNEPNLNDAFPIEVPHGKDIPTDYYPFDAEEEDHTQFCIYMLNAAIQLAGDYGSDPFNVDELLAESHKLWGSMSEEKKKELRTWGEKFLDKYNKKGLDEHLRKVQKDDKPAWFHKSSSFQALRNKADEFISDLEAELRQKKLGEF
;
A
#
# COMPACT_ATOMS: atom_id res chain seq x y z
N MET A 1 -4.98 -13.81 -15.42
CA MET A 1 -4.42 -13.48 -14.10
C MET A 1 -5.49 -13.95 -13.15
N ASP A 2 -5.29 -15.10 -12.54
CA ASP A 2 -6.33 -15.73 -11.73
C ASP A 2 -6.36 -15.04 -10.37
N ILE A 3 -7.44 -14.28 -10.16
CA ILE A 3 -7.73 -13.57 -8.92
C ILE A 3 -8.21 -14.61 -7.92
N ILE A 4 -7.54 -14.68 -6.78
CA ILE A 4 -7.88 -15.58 -5.68
C ILE A 4 -8.09 -14.71 -4.45
N GLU A 5 -9.35 -14.52 -4.08
CA GLU A 5 -9.77 -14.34 -2.68
C GLU A 5 -9.54 -15.67 -1.92
N PRO A 6 -9.50 -15.72 -0.56
CA PRO A 6 -9.66 -14.67 0.46
C PRO A 6 -8.66 -14.90 1.63
N GLY A 7 -8.95 -14.42 2.85
CA GLY A 7 -8.27 -14.97 4.02
C GLY A 7 -8.29 -16.51 4.03
N ILE A 8 -7.13 -17.08 4.27
CA ILE A 8 -6.78 -18.46 4.00
C ILE A 8 -6.91 -19.24 5.30
N PRO A 9 -7.79 -20.26 5.37
CA PRO A 9 -7.82 -21.15 6.51
C PRO A 9 -6.61 -22.08 6.49
N ILE A 10 -5.64 -21.83 7.37
CA ILE A 10 -4.46 -22.67 7.56
C ILE A 10 -4.52 -23.24 8.97
N LYS A 11 -4.64 -24.57 9.08
CA LYS A 11 -4.72 -25.30 10.37
C LYS A 11 -5.80 -24.80 11.36
N GLY A 12 -6.86 -24.17 10.86
CA GLY A 12 -7.96 -23.64 11.68
C GLY A 12 -7.86 -22.13 11.92
N ASP A 13 -6.72 -21.52 11.60
CA ASP A 13 -6.50 -20.09 11.65
C ASP A 13 -6.89 -19.43 10.33
N TYR A 14 -7.55 -18.29 10.42
CA TYR A 14 -7.93 -17.48 9.27
C TYR A 14 -6.89 -16.38 9.06
N ILE A 15 -6.10 -16.50 7.99
CA ILE A 15 -4.92 -15.66 7.74
C ILE A 15 -5.20 -14.76 6.56
N GLN A 16 -5.03 -13.45 6.70
CA GLN A 16 -5.43 -12.50 5.67
C GLN A 16 -4.37 -11.42 5.47
N PRO A 17 -3.26 -11.74 4.76
CA PRO A 17 -2.28 -10.74 4.36
C PRO A 17 -2.91 -9.75 3.37
N ASP A 18 -2.37 -8.53 3.33
CA ASP A 18 -2.81 -7.51 2.37
C ASP A 18 -2.29 -7.83 0.96
N LEU A 19 -1.11 -8.45 0.89
CA LEU A 19 -0.46 -8.81 -0.35
C LEU A 19 0.38 -10.09 -0.18
N ILE A 20 0.38 -10.95 -1.21
CA ILE A 20 1.26 -12.11 -1.30
C ILE A 20 2.10 -11.97 -2.57
N LEU A 21 3.42 -11.97 -2.42
CA LEU A 21 4.36 -11.88 -3.52
C LEU A 21 5.11 -13.21 -3.68
N THR A 22 5.01 -13.85 -4.84
CA THR A 22 5.70 -15.12 -5.08
C THR A 22 6.79 -14.98 -6.13
N ALA A 23 8.02 -15.29 -5.73
CA ALA A 23 9.14 -15.44 -6.64
C ALA A 23 9.21 -16.88 -7.17
N HIS A 24 8.46 -17.19 -8.23
CA HIS A 24 8.33 -18.57 -8.76
C HIS A 24 9.67 -19.29 -9.02
N ARG A 25 10.69 -18.57 -9.51
CA ARG A 25 12.03 -19.14 -9.76
C ARG A 25 12.72 -19.60 -8.47
N ARG A 26 12.43 -18.93 -7.36
CA ARG A 26 12.97 -19.23 -6.03
C ARG A 26 12.04 -20.10 -5.20
N LYS A 27 10.81 -20.31 -5.65
CA LYS A 27 9.76 -21.05 -4.93
C LYS A 27 9.59 -20.50 -3.51
N HIS A 28 9.60 -19.17 -3.41
CA HIS A 28 9.50 -18.45 -2.15
C HIS A 28 8.38 -17.42 -2.24
N SER A 29 7.57 -17.30 -1.20
CA SER A 29 6.51 -16.29 -1.09
C SER A 29 6.75 -15.36 0.09
N LEU A 30 6.49 -14.08 -0.10
CA LEU A 30 6.49 -13.09 0.95
C LEU A 30 5.04 -12.66 1.22
N LEU A 31 4.59 -12.91 2.44
CA LEU A 31 3.30 -12.43 2.94
C LEU A 31 3.52 -11.06 3.56
N LEU A 32 2.78 -10.06 3.08
CA LEU A 32 2.88 -8.67 3.53
C LEU A 32 1.60 -8.25 4.20
N ASP A 33 1.74 -7.62 5.35
CA ASP A 33 0.66 -6.92 6.04
C ASP A 33 1.04 -5.46 6.22
N PHE A 34 0.25 -4.57 5.63
CA PHE A 34 0.47 -3.14 5.70
C PHE A 34 -0.06 -2.68 7.05
N LYS A 35 0.87 -2.26 7.91
CA LYS A 35 0.57 -1.90 9.29
C LYS A 35 0.98 -0.49 9.57
N SER A 36 0.32 0.06 10.57
CA SER A 36 0.56 1.41 11.02
C SER A 36 0.71 1.48 12.53
N TYR A 37 -0.23 0.98 13.36
CA TYR A 37 -0.07 1.12 14.82
C TYR A 37 -0.71 0.04 15.71
N ARG A 38 -1.50 -0.91 15.19
CA ARG A 38 -2.19 -1.91 16.03
C ARG A 38 -2.20 -3.31 15.41
N LEU A 39 -1.82 -4.30 16.22
CA LEU A 39 -2.01 -5.71 15.90
C LEU A 39 -3.41 -6.16 16.30
N LYS A 40 -4.03 -6.99 15.46
CA LYS A 40 -5.25 -7.71 15.85
C LYS A 40 -4.85 -8.83 16.82
N ASP A 41 -5.77 -9.20 17.72
CA ASP A 41 -5.57 -10.34 18.62
C ASP A 41 -5.13 -11.59 17.84
N HIS A 42 -4.11 -12.28 18.36
CA HIS A 42 -3.53 -13.51 17.78
C HIS A 42 -2.99 -13.35 16.36
N GLN A 43 -2.75 -12.13 15.88
CA GLN A 43 -2.30 -11.89 14.50
C GLN A 43 -0.94 -12.53 14.21
N ASN A 44 0.01 -12.39 15.13
CA ASN A 44 1.34 -12.96 14.95
C ASN A 44 1.32 -14.50 14.89
N GLU A 45 0.57 -15.14 15.79
CA GLU A 45 0.42 -16.60 15.85
C GLU A 45 -0.19 -17.16 14.56
N ARG A 46 -1.17 -16.44 14.01
CA ARG A 46 -1.77 -16.79 12.72
C ARG A 46 -0.75 -16.70 11.58
N TYR A 47 0.04 -15.63 11.51
CA TYR A 47 1.06 -15.51 10.47
C TYR A 47 2.22 -16.50 10.64
N ASP A 48 2.61 -16.82 11.88
CA ASP A 48 3.58 -17.89 12.13
C ASP A 48 3.04 -19.22 11.60
N THR A 49 1.77 -19.50 11.85
CA THR A 49 1.10 -20.68 11.29
C THR A 49 1.13 -20.71 9.75
N ALA A 50 0.99 -19.58 9.05
CA ALA A 50 1.21 -19.55 7.59
C ALA A 50 2.66 -19.84 7.20
N VAL A 51 3.62 -19.19 7.86
CA VAL A 51 5.06 -19.32 7.56
C VAL A 51 5.55 -20.75 7.81
N GLN A 52 5.07 -21.40 8.86
CA GLN A 52 5.39 -22.81 9.17
C GLN A 52 4.67 -23.81 8.27
N ASN A 53 3.67 -23.39 7.47
CA ASN A 53 2.86 -24.27 6.61
C ASN A 53 2.65 -23.67 5.22
N PRO A 54 3.74 -23.38 4.48
CA PRO A 54 3.67 -22.70 3.19
C PRO A 54 2.97 -23.53 2.11
N ASP A 55 2.99 -24.86 2.22
CA ASP A 55 2.28 -25.79 1.33
C ASP A 55 0.77 -25.47 1.26
N GLN A 56 0.20 -25.02 2.39
CA GLN A 56 -1.21 -24.66 2.47
C GLN A 56 -1.54 -23.44 1.61
N LEU A 57 -0.59 -22.53 1.36
CA LEU A 57 -0.81 -21.41 0.44
C LEU A 57 -1.06 -21.91 -0.99
N VAL A 58 -0.35 -22.95 -1.41
CA VAL A 58 -0.56 -23.57 -2.73
C VAL A 58 -1.84 -24.40 -2.76
N LEU A 59 -2.05 -25.25 -1.76
CA LEU A 59 -3.21 -26.15 -1.70
C LEU A 59 -4.55 -25.40 -1.60
N ARG A 60 -4.53 -24.19 -1.02
CA ARG A 60 -5.68 -23.29 -0.93
C ARG A 60 -5.83 -22.36 -2.13
N GLY A 61 -4.91 -22.45 -3.09
CA GLY A 61 -4.90 -21.66 -4.31
C GLY A 61 -4.23 -20.30 -4.18
N ALA A 62 -3.98 -19.77 -2.98
CA ALA A 62 -3.39 -18.44 -2.80
C ALA A 62 -2.05 -18.23 -3.51
N VAL A 63 -1.28 -19.30 -3.70
CA VAL A 63 -0.07 -19.30 -4.53
C VAL A 63 -0.24 -20.33 -5.65
N GLN A 64 0.04 -19.92 -6.89
CA GLN A 64 -0.02 -20.80 -8.06
C GLN A 64 1.36 -21.02 -8.69
N GLY A 65 1.51 -22.07 -9.49
CA GLY A 65 2.71 -22.28 -10.31
C GLY A 65 3.96 -22.73 -9.54
N VAL A 66 3.82 -23.15 -8.28
CA VAL A 66 4.88 -23.77 -7.47
C VAL A 66 4.32 -25.04 -6.82
N PRO A 67 5.07 -26.16 -6.78
CA PRO A 67 4.65 -27.35 -6.02
C PRO A 67 4.50 -27.06 -4.51
N PRO A 68 3.45 -27.57 -3.84
CA PRO A 68 3.20 -27.28 -2.42
C PRO A 68 4.38 -27.62 -1.50
N ASP A 69 5.05 -28.73 -1.75
CA ASP A 69 6.17 -29.26 -0.95
C ASP A 69 7.50 -28.53 -1.17
N GLU A 70 7.56 -27.63 -2.14
CA GLU A 70 8.76 -26.86 -2.47
C GLU A 70 8.63 -25.37 -2.13
N LEU A 71 7.43 -24.91 -1.75
CA LEU A 71 7.22 -23.51 -1.40
C LEU A 71 7.79 -23.24 0.00
N SER A 72 8.61 -22.19 0.10
CA SER A 72 8.92 -21.53 1.38
C SER A 72 8.17 -20.21 1.47
N ALA A 73 7.98 -19.71 2.69
CA ALA A 73 7.35 -18.43 2.90
C ALA A 73 8.03 -17.64 4.02
N ASP A 74 8.05 -16.32 3.86
CA ASP A 74 8.36 -15.34 4.90
C ASP A 74 7.14 -14.45 5.14
N PHE A 75 7.09 -13.81 6.31
CA PHE A 75 6.09 -12.82 6.66
C PHE A 75 6.76 -11.50 7.06
N SER A 76 6.16 -10.38 6.64
CA SER A 76 6.63 -9.07 7.04
C SER A 76 5.52 -8.04 7.24
N TYR A 77 5.73 -7.21 8.27
CA TYR A 77 5.03 -5.95 8.43
C TYR A 77 5.69 -4.86 7.60
N SER A 78 4.87 -4.00 6.99
CA SER A 78 5.34 -2.88 6.18
C SER A 78 4.64 -1.58 6.61
N SER A 79 5.41 -0.52 6.89
CA SER A 79 4.87 0.77 7.37
C SER A 79 5.77 1.98 7.05
N PHE A 80 5.21 3.20 7.03
CA PHE A 80 5.99 4.43 7.19
C PHE A 80 6.34 4.76 8.64
N GLY A 81 5.53 4.29 9.59
CA GLY A 81 5.78 4.44 11.02
C GLY A 81 6.90 3.51 11.49
N ASP A 82 7.63 3.94 12.54
CA ASP A 82 8.55 3.04 13.23
C ASP A 82 7.74 2.06 14.09
N LEU A 83 7.58 0.84 13.58
CA LEU A 83 6.84 -0.22 14.27
C LEU A 83 7.62 -0.85 15.43
N THR A 84 8.92 -0.58 15.58
CA THR A 84 9.75 -1.19 16.62
C THR A 84 9.38 -0.70 18.03
N GLU A 85 8.80 0.49 18.15
CA GLU A 85 8.36 1.05 19.42
C GLU A 85 6.95 0.59 19.84
N ILE A 86 6.14 0.14 18.87
CA ILE A 86 4.69 -0.02 19.03
C ILE A 86 4.29 -1.48 19.25
N HIS A 87 5.13 -2.40 18.80
CA HIS A 87 4.80 -3.82 18.79
C HIS A 87 5.85 -4.60 19.57
N ASP A 88 5.36 -5.50 20.44
CA ASP A 88 6.20 -6.56 21.01
C ASP A 88 6.49 -7.59 19.90
N LEU A 89 7.31 -7.17 18.93
CA LEU A 89 7.85 -8.01 17.87
C LEU A 89 8.87 -9.00 18.43
N SER A 90 9.20 -8.94 19.72
CA SER A 90 10.22 -9.79 20.32
C SER A 90 9.77 -11.24 20.50
N GLU A 91 8.45 -11.48 20.56
CA GLU A 91 7.89 -12.83 20.73
C GLU A 91 7.91 -13.64 19.42
N PHE A 92 7.87 -12.97 18.26
CA PHE A 92 7.86 -13.60 16.95
C PHE A 92 8.94 -12.98 16.07
N ASN A 93 9.90 -13.76 15.59
CA ASN A 93 11.01 -13.30 14.74
C ASN A 93 10.56 -12.89 13.32
N PHE A 94 9.60 -11.97 13.21
CA PHE A 94 9.14 -11.44 11.94
C PHE A 94 9.93 -10.23 11.52
N THR A 95 10.23 -10.18 10.22
CA THR A 95 10.91 -9.05 9.62
C THR A 95 9.96 -7.87 9.47
N THR A 96 10.37 -6.69 9.92
CA THR A 96 9.65 -5.46 9.63
C THR A 96 10.40 -4.67 8.57
N VAL A 97 9.67 -4.18 7.58
CA VAL A 97 10.18 -3.30 6.52
C VAL A 97 9.61 -1.90 6.74
N GLN A 98 10.49 -0.93 6.98
CA GLN A 98 10.10 0.46 7.16
C GLN A 98 10.40 1.28 5.92
N PHE A 99 9.48 2.18 5.60
CA PHE A 99 9.57 3.12 4.49
C PHE A 99 9.82 4.51 5.05
N GLU A 100 10.94 5.12 4.68
CA GLU A 100 11.29 6.47 5.09
C GLU A 100 11.32 7.41 3.89
N ALA A 101 10.34 8.32 3.82
CA ALA A 101 10.30 9.35 2.79
C ALA A 101 11.26 10.51 3.11
N HIS A 102 11.96 11.00 2.08
CA HIS A 102 12.79 12.21 2.13
C HIS A 102 13.91 12.20 3.18
N VAL A 103 14.57 11.06 3.38
CA VAL A 103 15.69 10.93 4.33
C VAL A 103 17.04 11.16 3.65
N GLY A 104 17.82 12.10 4.22
CA GLY A 104 19.16 12.43 3.75
C GLY A 104 19.16 12.98 2.32
N GLY A 105 19.80 12.25 1.39
CA GLY A 105 19.82 12.55 -0.04
C GLY A 105 18.90 11.67 -0.90
N ALA A 106 18.09 10.82 -0.27
CA ALA A 106 17.18 9.91 -0.96
C ALA A 106 15.73 10.44 -0.92
N ASN A 107 14.98 10.12 -1.97
CA ASN A 107 13.54 10.41 -2.04
C ASN A 107 12.73 9.42 -1.19
N LEU A 108 13.15 8.14 -1.22
CA LEU A 108 12.64 7.06 -0.38
C LEU A 108 13.79 6.16 0.01
N ARG A 109 13.84 5.76 1.28
CA ARG A 109 14.67 4.65 1.75
C ARG A 109 13.74 3.58 2.31
N ILE A 110 14.01 2.32 2.00
CA ILE A 110 13.29 1.18 2.54
C ILE A 110 14.31 0.29 3.24
N GLU A 111 14.06 -0.07 4.50
CA GLU A 111 15.01 -0.86 5.28
C GLU A 111 14.35 -1.89 6.19
N ILE A 112 15.13 -2.88 6.59
CA ILE A 112 14.73 -3.88 7.58
C ILE A 112 15.00 -3.33 8.97
N VAL A 113 14.01 -3.44 9.85
CA VAL A 113 14.07 -2.97 11.24
C VAL A 113 13.68 -4.10 12.20
N GLY A 114 14.27 -4.08 13.40
CA GLY A 114 13.82 -4.87 14.55
C GLY A 114 14.01 -6.40 14.50
N SER A 115 14.69 -6.98 13.49
CA SER A 115 14.83 -8.45 13.35
C SER A 115 16.13 -8.88 12.66
N GLU A 116 16.40 -10.19 12.65
CA GLU A 116 17.55 -10.80 11.93
C GLU A 116 17.40 -10.83 10.40
N GLY A 117 16.27 -10.34 9.85
CA GLY A 117 15.97 -10.36 8.42
C GLY A 117 15.15 -11.56 7.97
N PHE A 118 14.99 -11.69 6.65
CA PHE A 118 14.23 -12.73 5.97
C PHE A 118 14.96 -14.06 5.93
N ASN A 119 14.24 -15.18 5.80
CA ASN A 119 14.85 -16.49 5.60
C ASN A 119 15.42 -16.65 4.18
N GLU A 120 14.88 -15.93 3.18
CA GLU A 120 15.46 -15.86 1.83
C GLU A 120 16.65 -14.89 1.80
N PRO A 121 17.92 -15.36 1.69
CA PRO A 121 19.08 -14.49 1.83
C PRO A 121 19.16 -13.39 0.76
N ASN A 122 18.74 -13.71 -0.46
CA ASN A 122 18.75 -12.72 -1.54
C ASN A 122 17.71 -11.60 -1.34
N LEU A 123 16.71 -11.81 -0.46
CA LEU A 123 15.77 -10.75 -0.09
C LEU A 123 16.44 -9.79 0.88
N ASN A 124 17.24 -10.29 1.83
CA ASN A 124 18.07 -9.45 2.71
C ASN A 124 19.08 -8.61 1.93
N ASP A 125 19.74 -9.20 0.93
CA ASP A 125 20.72 -8.52 0.10
C ASP A 125 20.15 -7.33 -0.70
N ALA A 126 18.82 -7.25 -0.84
CA ALA A 126 18.16 -6.14 -1.52
C ALA A 126 18.04 -4.88 -0.65
N PHE A 127 18.20 -4.98 0.67
CA PHE A 127 18.05 -3.86 1.59
C PHE A 127 19.41 -3.27 2.02
N PRO A 128 19.49 -1.94 2.26
CA PRO A 128 18.43 -0.97 2.08
C PRO A 128 18.16 -0.68 0.60
N ILE A 129 16.90 -0.42 0.25
CA ILE A 129 16.51 0.06 -1.07
C ILE A 129 16.47 1.58 -1.02
N GLU A 130 17.34 2.23 -1.78
CA GLU A 130 17.38 3.70 -1.89
C GLU A 130 16.88 4.16 -3.25
N VAL A 131 15.87 5.03 -3.24
CA VAL A 131 15.35 5.71 -4.41
C VAL A 131 15.91 7.13 -4.43
N PRO A 132 16.78 7.49 -5.40
CA PRO A 132 17.38 8.82 -5.45
C PRO A 132 16.35 9.94 -5.64
N HIS A 133 16.71 11.16 -5.22
CA HIS A 133 15.91 12.36 -5.55
C HIS A 133 15.69 12.53 -7.05
N GLY A 134 14.48 12.96 -7.41
CA GLY A 134 14.06 13.15 -8.81
C GLY A 134 13.76 11.84 -9.54
N LYS A 135 13.77 10.70 -8.83
CA LYS A 135 13.20 9.45 -9.33
C LYS A 135 11.82 9.22 -8.71
N ASP A 136 10.93 8.68 -9.53
CA ASP A 136 9.60 8.27 -9.09
C ASP A 136 9.75 7.19 -8.01
N ILE A 137 9.02 7.38 -6.94
CA ILE A 137 8.96 6.41 -5.87
C ILE A 137 8.18 5.20 -6.41
N PRO A 138 8.75 3.97 -6.40
CA PRO A 138 8.03 2.79 -6.83
C PRO A 138 6.87 2.55 -5.86
N THR A 139 5.65 2.86 -6.30
CA THR A 139 4.42 2.58 -5.56
C THR A 139 4.09 1.09 -5.49
N ASP A 140 4.87 0.26 -6.18
CA ASP A 140 4.75 -1.21 -6.21
C ASP A 140 4.67 -1.81 -4.81
N TYR A 141 5.36 -1.23 -3.82
CA TYR A 141 5.50 -1.78 -2.48
C TYR A 141 4.94 -0.87 -1.39
N TYR A 142 4.14 0.13 -1.76
CA TYR A 142 3.75 1.19 -0.83
C TYR A 142 2.67 0.70 0.15
N PRO A 143 2.90 0.69 1.48
CA PRO A 143 1.88 0.28 2.44
C PRO A 143 0.82 1.38 2.59
N PHE A 144 -0.20 1.40 1.73
CA PHE A 144 -1.34 2.28 1.95
C PHE A 144 -2.13 1.79 3.16
N ASP A 145 -2.04 2.52 4.28
CA ASP A 145 -2.79 2.25 5.51
C ASP A 145 -3.38 3.53 6.14
N ALA A 146 -4.17 3.35 7.20
CA ALA A 146 -5.17 4.32 7.68
C ALA A 146 -4.60 5.49 8.46
N GLU A 147 -3.39 5.32 8.97
CA GLU A 147 -2.78 6.22 9.95
C GLU A 147 -1.97 7.31 9.27
N GLU A 148 -1.59 8.34 10.02
CA GLU A 148 -1.40 9.67 9.46
C GLU A 148 -0.33 9.79 8.37
N GLU A 149 0.81 9.11 8.50
CA GLU A 149 1.87 9.14 7.48
C GLU A 149 1.41 8.40 6.21
N ASP A 150 0.94 7.17 6.37
CA ASP A 150 0.47 6.31 5.29
C ASP A 150 -0.74 6.93 4.57
N HIS A 151 -1.67 7.52 5.33
CA HIS A 151 -2.84 8.23 4.83
C HIS A 151 -2.46 9.53 4.11
N THR A 152 -1.45 10.25 4.61
CA THR A 152 -0.93 11.45 3.93
C THR A 152 -0.37 11.08 2.58
N GLN A 153 0.48 10.05 2.54
CA GLN A 153 1.04 9.58 1.29
C GLN A 153 -0.03 9.04 0.35
N PHE A 154 -0.98 8.25 0.86
CA PHE A 154 -2.15 7.81 0.11
C PHE A 154 -2.86 9.00 -0.56
N CYS A 155 -3.13 10.08 0.18
CA CYS A 155 -3.76 11.28 -0.38
C CYS A 155 -2.90 11.93 -1.48
N ILE A 156 -1.58 12.00 -1.31
CA ILE A 156 -0.66 12.57 -2.30
C ILE A 156 -0.70 11.73 -3.60
N TYR A 157 -0.60 10.40 -3.50
CA TYR A 157 -0.70 9.53 -4.66
C TYR A 157 -2.06 9.60 -5.35
N MET A 158 -3.14 9.72 -4.58
CA MET A 158 -4.49 9.88 -5.14
C MET A 158 -4.66 11.23 -5.85
N LEU A 159 -4.06 12.32 -5.36
CA LEU A 159 -4.04 13.60 -6.06
C LEU A 159 -3.27 13.50 -7.38
N ASN A 160 -2.07 12.91 -7.35
CA ASN A 160 -1.25 12.73 -8.55
C ASN A 160 -1.93 11.83 -9.59
N ALA A 161 -2.56 10.73 -9.16
CA ALA A 161 -3.34 9.86 -10.02
C ALA A 161 -4.55 10.60 -10.63
N ALA A 162 -5.24 11.44 -9.86
CA ALA A 162 -6.36 12.23 -10.39
C ALA A 162 -5.90 13.24 -11.46
N ILE A 163 -4.72 13.84 -11.29
CA ILE A 163 -4.08 14.68 -12.31
C ILE A 163 -3.79 13.83 -13.55
N GLN A 164 -3.09 12.70 -13.39
CA GLN A 164 -2.69 11.85 -14.52
C GLN A 164 -3.91 11.36 -15.31
N LEU A 165 -4.94 10.84 -14.64
CA LEU A 165 -6.18 10.40 -15.28
C LEU A 165 -6.90 11.57 -15.97
N ALA A 166 -6.97 12.75 -15.36
CA ALA A 166 -7.55 13.92 -16.01
C ALA A 166 -6.77 14.38 -17.25
N GLY A 167 -5.45 14.15 -17.29
CA GLY A 167 -4.59 14.44 -18.43
C GLY A 167 -4.74 13.43 -19.57
N ASP A 168 -4.73 12.14 -19.24
CA ASP A 168 -4.72 11.04 -20.22
C ASP A 168 -6.11 10.73 -20.79
N TYR A 169 -7.15 10.76 -19.95
CA TYR A 169 -8.51 10.39 -20.38
C TYR A 169 -9.26 11.54 -21.06
N GLY A 170 -8.75 12.77 -20.99
CA GLY A 170 -9.36 13.95 -21.61
C GLY A 170 -10.83 14.13 -21.22
N SER A 171 -11.74 13.62 -22.06
CA SER A 171 -13.20 13.70 -21.92
C SER A 171 -13.88 12.48 -21.25
N ASP A 172 -13.14 11.41 -20.95
CA ASP A 172 -13.72 10.21 -20.34
C ASP A 172 -13.70 10.29 -18.80
N PRO A 173 -14.81 9.96 -18.13
CA PRO A 173 -14.87 9.96 -16.68
C PRO A 173 -14.19 8.72 -16.08
N PHE A 174 -13.50 8.91 -14.96
CA PHE A 174 -12.84 7.85 -14.18
C PHE A 174 -13.51 7.64 -12.81
N ASN A 175 -13.42 6.45 -12.25
CA ASN A 175 -13.95 6.08 -10.94
C ASN A 175 -12.83 5.83 -9.90
N VAL A 176 -13.20 5.48 -8.67
CA VAL A 176 -12.24 5.22 -7.57
C VAL A 176 -11.36 4.00 -7.84
N ASP A 177 -11.87 2.95 -8.48
CA ASP A 177 -11.06 1.78 -8.84
C ASP A 177 -9.98 2.14 -9.89
N GLU A 178 -10.33 2.97 -10.87
CA GLU A 178 -9.38 3.51 -11.87
C GLU A 178 -8.34 4.41 -11.20
N LEU A 179 -8.75 5.23 -10.23
CA LEU A 179 -7.86 6.09 -9.44
C LEU A 179 -6.89 5.29 -8.58
N LEU A 180 -7.36 4.21 -7.94
CA LEU A 180 -6.54 3.31 -7.12
C LEU A 180 -5.60 2.45 -7.97
N ALA A 181 -6.03 2.03 -9.16
CA ALA A 181 -5.18 1.32 -10.11
C ALA A 181 -4.03 2.19 -10.63
N GLU A 182 -4.30 3.48 -10.84
CA GLU A 182 -3.28 4.45 -11.25
C GLU A 182 -2.33 4.81 -10.09
N SER A 183 -2.85 4.89 -8.85
CA SER A 183 -2.03 5.24 -7.68
C SER A 183 -1.18 4.07 -7.17
N HIS A 184 -1.64 2.82 -7.32
CA HIS A 184 -0.94 1.64 -6.80
C HIS A 184 -0.84 0.52 -7.84
N LYS A 185 0.38 0.22 -8.31
CA LYS A 185 0.61 -0.77 -9.37
C LYS A 185 0.15 -2.19 -9.04
N LEU A 186 0.23 -2.60 -7.78
CA LEU A 186 -0.28 -3.90 -7.33
C LEU A 186 -1.74 -3.87 -6.86
N TRP A 187 -2.50 -2.81 -7.14
CA TRP A 187 -3.92 -2.70 -6.78
C TRP A 187 -4.73 -3.96 -7.15
N GLY A 188 -4.55 -4.48 -8.36
CA GLY A 188 -5.24 -5.68 -8.84
C GLY A 188 -4.94 -6.94 -8.01
N SER A 189 -3.77 -7.00 -7.38
CA SER A 189 -3.26 -8.15 -6.62
C SER A 189 -3.50 -8.06 -5.10
N MET A 190 -4.00 -6.93 -4.60
CA MET A 190 -4.33 -6.79 -3.18
C MET A 190 -5.53 -7.65 -2.77
N SER A 191 -5.62 -7.97 -1.47
CA SER A 191 -6.78 -8.63 -0.87
C SER A 191 -8.06 -7.80 -1.06
N GLU A 192 -9.22 -8.45 -1.19
CA GLU A 192 -10.49 -7.74 -1.41
C GLU A 192 -10.92 -6.93 -0.18
N GLU A 193 -10.55 -7.35 1.02
CA GLU A 193 -10.76 -6.56 2.23
C GLU A 193 -9.93 -5.27 2.20
N LYS A 194 -8.65 -5.35 1.82
CA LYS A 194 -7.81 -4.15 1.68
C LYS A 194 -8.32 -3.26 0.55
N LYS A 195 -8.73 -3.84 -0.57
CA LYS A 195 -9.37 -3.09 -1.67
C LYS A 195 -10.63 -2.37 -1.20
N LYS A 196 -11.49 -3.03 -0.43
CA LYS A 196 -12.71 -2.43 0.12
C LYS A 196 -12.39 -1.27 1.07
N GLU A 197 -11.38 -1.42 1.90
CA GLU A 197 -10.88 -0.35 2.77
C GLU A 197 -10.37 0.84 1.96
N LEU A 198 -9.44 0.62 1.02
CA LEU A 198 -8.87 1.68 0.18
C LEU A 198 -9.91 2.35 -0.72
N ARG A 199 -10.92 1.62 -1.22
CA ARG A 199 -12.09 2.20 -1.91
C ARG A 199 -12.83 3.18 -1.02
N THR A 200 -13.10 2.78 0.21
CA THR A 200 -13.80 3.63 1.19
C THR A 200 -12.99 4.90 1.47
N TRP A 201 -11.66 4.81 1.54
CA TRP A 201 -10.81 5.97 1.73
C TRP A 201 -10.70 6.83 0.47
N GLY A 202 -10.61 6.23 -0.71
CA GLY A 202 -10.62 6.94 -1.99
C GLY A 202 -11.91 7.74 -2.20
N GLU A 203 -13.06 7.18 -1.83
CA GLU A 203 -14.33 7.91 -1.82
C GLU A 203 -14.32 9.09 -0.84
N LYS A 204 -13.88 8.86 0.40
CA LYS A 204 -13.75 9.93 1.41
C LYS A 204 -12.77 11.02 0.96
N PHE A 205 -11.67 10.64 0.34
CA PHE A 205 -10.67 11.53 -0.23
C PHE A 205 -11.29 12.44 -1.28
N LEU A 206 -11.98 11.85 -2.28
CA LEU A 206 -12.64 12.62 -3.33
C LEU A 206 -13.71 13.55 -2.77
N ASP A 207 -14.53 13.09 -1.81
CA ASP A 207 -15.53 13.92 -1.17
C ASP A 207 -14.92 15.05 -0.32
N LYS A 208 -13.81 14.80 0.39
CA LYS A 208 -13.09 15.80 1.20
C LYS A 208 -12.49 16.88 0.31
N TYR A 209 -11.76 16.49 -0.72
CA TYR A 209 -11.07 17.44 -1.58
C TYR A 209 -12.02 18.15 -2.55
N ASN A 210 -13.11 17.50 -2.99
CA ASN A 210 -14.18 18.20 -3.67
C ASN A 210 -14.73 19.35 -2.83
N LYS A 211 -14.99 19.13 -1.53
CA LYS A 211 -15.44 20.22 -0.64
C LYS A 211 -14.39 21.31 -0.41
N LYS A 212 -13.10 21.00 -0.58
CA LYS A 212 -11.99 21.96 -0.47
C LYS A 212 -11.73 22.74 -1.79
N GLY A 213 -12.52 22.51 -2.84
CA GLY A 213 -12.41 23.23 -4.12
C GLY A 213 -11.85 22.38 -5.27
N LEU A 214 -11.61 21.08 -5.08
CA LEU A 214 -11.30 20.18 -6.20
C LEU A 214 -12.50 20.06 -7.17
N ASP A 215 -13.72 20.29 -6.68
CA ASP A 215 -14.96 20.24 -7.47
C ASP A 215 -15.08 21.37 -8.53
N GLU A 216 -14.29 22.44 -8.35
CA GLU A 216 -14.12 23.48 -9.35
C GLU A 216 -13.39 22.96 -10.60
N HIS A 217 -12.59 21.89 -10.44
CA HIS A 217 -11.77 21.30 -11.49
C HIS A 217 -12.23 19.89 -11.90
N LEU A 218 -12.85 19.14 -10.98
CA LEU A 218 -13.44 17.82 -11.22
C LEU A 218 -14.96 17.86 -10.98
N ARG A 219 -15.74 17.32 -11.90
CA ARG A 219 -17.18 17.19 -11.78
C ARG A 219 -17.54 15.74 -11.51
N LYS A 220 -18.31 15.50 -10.44
CA LYS A 220 -18.93 14.20 -10.20
C LYS A 220 -20.02 13.94 -11.25
N VAL A 221 -19.94 12.80 -11.92
CA VAL A 221 -20.89 12.28 -12.92
C VAL A 221 -21.22 10.82 -12.57
N GLN A 222 -22.15 10.21 -13.29
CA GLN A 222 -22.50 8.80 -13.12
C GLN A 222 -22.05 8.01 -14.35
N LYS A 223 -21.34 6.89 -14.13
CA LYS A 223 -20.88 5.95 -15.16
C LYS A 223 -21.21 4.54 -14.67
N ASP A 224 -22.00 3.78 -15.44
CA ASP A 224 -22.38 2.39 -15.13
C ASP A 224 -22.86 2.19 -13.67
N ASP A 225 -23.81 3.02 -13.24
CA ASP A 225 -24.39 3.05 -11.88
C ASP A 225 -23.41 3.37 -10.73
N LYS A 226 -22.15 3.72 -11.04
CA LYS A 226 -21.14 4.11 -10.05
C LYS A 226 -20.84 5.61 -10.13
N PRO A 227 -20.45 6.24 -8.99
CA PRO A 227 -19.84 7.57 -9.02
C PRO A 227 -18.58 7.60 -9.87
N ALA A 228 -18.49 8.59 -10.75
CA ALA A 228 -17.31 8.86 -11.55
C ALA A 228 -16.98 10.36 -11.54
N TRP A 229 -15.77 10.73 -11.92
CA TRP A 229 -15.26 12.09 -11.92
C TRP A 229 -14.76 12.46 -13.31
N PHE A 230 -15.03 13.70 -13.67
CA PHE A 230 -14.80 14.23 -15.00
C PHE A 230 -14.10 15.59 -14.94
N HIS A 231 -13.10 15.84 -15.79
CA HIS A 231 -12.39 17.12 -15.77
C HIS A 231 -13.29 18.27 -16.29
N LYS A 232 -13.53 19.29 -15.44
CA LYS A 232 -14.49 20.38 -15.69
C LYS A 232 -13.87 21.57 -16.42
N SER A 233 -12.57 21.82 -16.22
CA SER A 233 -11.88 23.00 -16.74
C SER A 233 -11.13 22.66 -18.04
N SER A 234 -10.89 23.64 -18.92
CA SER A 234 -10.00 23.44 -20.07
C SER A 234 -8.51 23.60 -19.72
N SER A 235 -8.19 24.09 -18.52
CA SER A 235 -6.81 24.30 -18.06
C SER A 235 -6.42 23.21 -17.07
N PHE A 236 -5.87 22.12 -17.59
CA PHE A 236 -5.17 21.08 -16.82
C PHE A 236 -4.19 21.68 -15.79
N GLN A 237 -3.56 22.80 -16.13
CA GLN A 237 -2.65 23.53 -15.24
C GLN A 237 -3.35 24.03 -13.96
N ALA A 238 -4.63 24.39 -14.01
CA ALA A 238 -5.36 24.85 -12.83
C ALA A 238 -5.62 23.69 -11.84
N LEU A 239 -6.01 22.52 -12.36
CA LEU A 239 -6.13 21.30 -11.55
C LEU A 239 -4.80 20.95 -10.88
N ARG A 240 -3.72 20.97 -11.66
CA ARG A 240 -2.36 20.70 -11.15
C ARG A 240 -1.96 21.66 -10.04
N ASN A 241 -2.11 22.97 -10.26
CA ASN A 241 -1.76 23.97 -9.25
C ASN A 241 -2.55 23.77 -7.94
N LYS A 242 -3.84 23.40 -8.04
CA LYS A 242 -4.67 23.16 -6.86
C LYS A 242 -4.27 21.87 -6.13
N ALA A 243 -3.91 20.83 -6.86
CA ALA A 243 -3.37 19.61 -6.28
C ALA A 243 -2.03 19.85 -5.58
N ASP A 244 -1.12 20.62 -6.21
CA ASP A 244 0.17 21.01 -5.62
C ASP A 244 -0.01 21.78 -4.30
N GLU A 245 -1.00 22.68 -4.22
CA GLU A 245 -1.38 23.38 -2.98
C GLU A 245 -1.79 22.39 -1.88
N PHE A 246 -2.66 21.43 -2.19
CA PHE A 246 -3.11 20.42 -1.23
C PHE A 246 -2.00 19.47 -0.78
N ILE A 247 -1.09 19.09 -1.69
CA ILE A 247 0.09 18.27 -1.35
C ILE A 247 0.98 19.05 -0.37
N SER A 248 1.25 20.33 -0.64
CA SER A 248 2.06 21.16 0.25
C SER A 248 1.45 21.32 1.64
N ASP A 249 0.13 21.45 1.74
CA ASP A 249 -0.58 21.53 3.04
C ASP A 249 -0.46 20.22 3.82
N LEU A 250 -0.67 19.08 3.15
CA LEU A 250 -0.54 17.75 3.75
C LEU A 250 0.87 17.48 4.28
N GLU A 251 1.90 17.80 3.49
CA GLU A 251 3.29 17.65 3.92
C GLU A 251 3.63 18.57 5.11
N ALA A 252 3.08 19.79 5.14
CA ALA A 252 3.28 20.72 6.25
C ALA A 252 2.61 20.22 7.55
N GLU A 253 1.39 19.70 7.47
CA GLU A 253 0.69 19.08 8.60
C GLU A 253 1.51 17.91 9.17
N LEU A 254 2.04 17.05 8.30
CA LEU A 254 2.86 15.91 8.70
C LEU A 254 4.15 16.36 9.42
N ARG A 255 4.87 17.36 8.88
CA ARG A 255 6.10 17.88 9.51
C ARG A 255 5.84 18.50 10.88
N GLN A 256 4.73 19.23 11.05
CA GLN A 256 4.39 19.86 12.32
C GLN A 256 4.14 18.83 13.43
N LYS A 257 3.50 17.70 13.10
CA LYS A 257 3.25 16.64 14.08
C LYS A 257 4.51 15.92 14.50
N LYS A 258 5.40 15.59 13.56
CA LYS A 258 6.73 15.03 13.90
C LYS A 258 7.52 15.91 14.87
N LEU A 259 7.37 17.24 14.79
CA LEU A 259 8.04 18.18 15.70
C LEU A 259 7.35 18.30 17.08
N GLY A 260 6.04 18.02 17.15
CA GLY A 260 5.25 18.11 18.39
C GLY A 260 5.32 16.88 19.29
N GLU A 261 5.92 15.79 18.81
CA GLU A 261 6.14 14.54 19.55
C GLU A 261 7.51 14.50 20.30
N PHE A 262 8.25 15.61 20.31
CA PHE A 262 9.51 15.80 21.07
C PHE A 262 9.33 16.64 22.34
#